data_AF-A0A956ZIU2-F1
#
_entry.id   AF-A0A956ZIU2-F1
#
_cell.length_a   1.000
_cell.length_b   1.000
_cell.length_c   1.000
_cell.angle_alpha   90.00
_cell.angle_beta   90.00
_cell.angle_gamma   90.00
#
_symmetry.space_group_name_H-M   'P 1'
#
loop_
_entity.id
_entity.type
_entity.pdbx_description
1 polymer ?
#
loop_
_entity_poly.entity_id
_entity_poly.type
_entity_poly.pdbx_seq_one_letter_code
_entity_poly.pdbx_strand_id
1 'polypeptide(L)'
;MNGSLTGSGLFTDLYELTMLSAYHAEAVDDLATFELWVRELPPDRNFLVVAGLQEVVDHLLALQFDDGDLSYLRSLEMFTPEFLDHLRDLRFTGDL
;
A
#
# COMPACT_ATOMS: atom_id res chain seq x y z
N MET A 1 11.48 1.94 21.71
CA MET A 1 11.94 2.46 20.40
C MET A 1 10.68 2.74 19.60
N ASN A 2 10.14 3.95 19.74
CA ASN A 2 8.91 4.35 19.03
C ASN A 2 9.33 5.10 17.77
N GLY A 3 9.71 4.37 16.72
CA GLY A 3 9.69 4.92 15.38
C GLY A 3 8.23 4.91 14.95
N SER A 4 7.57 6.07 14.97
CA SER A 4 6.27 6.19 14.32
C SER A 4 6.46 5.78 12.86
N LEU A 5 5.91 4.63 12.47
CA LEU A 5 5.69 4.29 11.07
C LEU A 5 4.60 5.24 10.57
N THR A 6 4.96 6.49 10.30
CA THR A 6 4.09 7.40 9.55
C THR A 6 3.79 6.70 8.23
N GLY A 7 2.53 6.35 8.00
CA GLY A 7 2.08 5.60 6.82
C GLY A 7 2.27 6.41 5.55
N SER A 8 3.49 6.42 5.02
CA SER A 8 3.78 6.96 3.68
C SER A 8 3.30 5.96 2.65
N GLY A 9 2.51 6.44 1.69
CA GLY A 9 2.08 5.66 0.54
C GLY A 9 3.23 5.20 -0.37
N LEU A 10 4.46 5.68 -0.14
CA LEU A 10 5.67 5.23 -0.84
C LEU A 10 6.31 3.97 -0.23
N PHE A 11 5.85 3.48 0.93
CA PHE A 11 6.30 2.17 1.44
C PHE A 11 5.58 1.02 0.70
N THR A 12 5.88 0.92 -0.59
CA THR A 12 5.32 -0.05 -1.52
C THR A 12 6.29 -0.25 -2.69
N ASP A 13 6.10 -1.30 -3.46
CA ASP A 13 6.82 -1.48 -4.72
C ASP A 13 6.24 -0.54 -5.79
N LEU A 14 7.10 0.04 -6.63
CA LEU A 14 6.68 0.94 -7.73
C LEU A 14 5.63 0.30 -8.65
N TYR A 15 5.67 -1.03 -8.77
CA TYR A 15 4.68 -1.80 -9.52
C TYR A 15 3.25 -1.49 -9.08
N GLU A 16 2.98 -1.43 -7.77
CA GLU A 16 1.63 -1.20 -7.24
C GLU A 16 1.10 0.18 -7.64
N LEU A 17 1.97 1.19 -7.68
CA LEU A 17 1.59 2.55 -8.12
C LEU A 17 1.32 2.59 -9.63
N THR A 18 2.09 1.86 -10.44
CA THR A 18 1.84 1.77 -11.89
C THR A 18 0.56 0.99 -12.20
N MET A 19 0.26 -0.06 -11.44
CA MET A 19 -1.00 -0.80 -11.51
C MET A 19 -2.19 0.08 -11.15
N LEU A 20 -2.11 0.79 -10.03
CA LEU A 20 -3.17 1.70 -9.59
C LEU A 20 -3.42 2.82 -10.61
N SER A 21 -2.36 3.36 -11.22
CA SER A 21 -2.48 4.33 -12.31
C SER A 21 -3.20 3.76 -13.54
N ALA A 22 -3.00 2.47 -13.85
CA ALA A 22 -3.70 1.81 -14.94
C ALA A 22 -5.19 1.59 -14.61
N TYR A 23 -5.51 1.14 -13.39
CA TYR A 23 -6.91 1.00 -12.95
C TYR A 23 -7.65 2.33 -12.93
N HIS A 24 -7.00 3.40 -12.46
CA HIS A 24 -7.55 4.75 -12.50
C HIS A 24 -7.84 5.22 -13.94
N ALA A 25 -6.92 4.95 -14.88
CA ALA A 25 -7.09 5.32 -16.29
C ALA A 25 -8.23 4.56 -16.99
N GLU A 26 -8.42 3.29 -16.63
CA GLU A 26 -9.47 2.42 -17.17
C GLU A 26 -10.79 2.50 -16.37
N ALA A 27 -10.87 3.35 -15.34
CA ALA A 27 -12.00 3.50 -14.44
C ALA A 27 -12.48 2.18 -13.80
N VAL A 28 -11.53 1.33 -13.43
CA VAL A 28 -11.79 0.06 -12.74
C VAL A 28 -11.82 0.30 -11.23
N ASP A 29 -12.98 0.04 -10.61
CA ASP A 29 -13.25 0.24 -9.17
C ASP A 29 -14.07 -0.95 -8.59
N ASP A 30 -13.76 -2.15 -9.06
CA ASP A 30 -14.44 -3.37 -8.62
C ASP A 30 -13.90 -3.88 -7.29
N LEU A 31 -14.76 -4.60 -6.54
CA LEU A 31 -14.34 -5.27 -5.31
C LEU A 31 -13.34 -6.40 -5.60
N ALA A 32 -12.22 -6.38 -4.89
CA ALA A 32 -11.19 -7.41 -4.94
C ALA A 32 -10.97 -8.06 -3.57
N THR A 33 -10.51 -9.30 -3.56
CA THR A 33 -10.15 -10.04 -2.34
C THR A 33 -8.75 -10.61 -2.48
N PHE A 34 -7.93 -10.46 -1.45
CA PHE A 34 -6.56 -10.93 -1.39
C PHE A 34 -6.34 -11.80 -0.15
N GLU A 35 -5.49 -12.81 -0.26
CA GLU A 35 -5.16 -13.73 0.84
C GLU A 35 -3.64 -13.80 1.05
N LEU A 36 -3.23 -13.74 2.31
CA LEU A 36 -1.84 -13.97 2.73
C LEU A 36 -1.70 -15.36 3.33
N TRP A 37 -0.76 -16.16 2.80
CA TRP A 37 -0.45 -17.48 3.32
C TRP A 37 1.03 -17.81 3.11
N VAL A 38 1.53 -18.78 3.88
CA VAL A 38 2.92 -19.25 3.82
C VAL A 38 2.98 -20.60 3.14
N ARG A 39 3.85 -20.72 2.12
CA ARG A 39 3.96 -21.91 1.26
C ARG A 39 4.69 -23.07 1.93
N GLU A 40 5.73 -22.77 2.68
CA GLU A 40 6.63 -23.76 3.27
C GLU A 40 6.95 -23.37 4.71
N LEU A 41 7.00 -24.37 5.59
CA LEU A 41 7.42 -24.19 6.97
C LEU A 41 8.92 -24.48 7.14
N PRO A 42 9.59 -23.88 8.13
CA PRO A 42 10.95 -24.25 8.48
C PRO A 42 11.06 -25.77 8.74
N PRO A 43 12.14 -26.45 8.31
CA PRO A 43 12.23 -27.92 8.35
C PRO A 43 11.95 -28.53 9.74
N ASP A 44 12.34 -27.81 10.79
CA ASP A 44 12.27 -28.28 12.17
C ASP A 44 11.06 -27.70 12.95
N ARG A 45 10.10 -27.06 12.28
CA ARG A 45 8.91 -26.47 12.93
C ARG A 45 7.65 -26.73 12.12
N ASN A 46 6.62 -27.26 12.79
CA ASN A 46 5.31 -27.55 12.20
C ASN A 46 4.25 -26.47 12.49
N PHE A 47 4.66 -25.29 12.94
CA PHE A 47 3.74 -24.18 13.26
C PHE A 47 4.39 -22.82 12.97
N LEU A 48 3.54 -21.80 12.85
CA LEU A 48 3.91 -20.39 12.79
C LEU A 48 3.26 -19.64 13.94
N VAL A 49 3.93 -18.57 14.38
CA VAL A 49 3.36 -17.57 15.28
C VAL A 49 3.34 -16.26 14.52
N VAL A 50 2.16 -15.66 14.41
CA VAL A 50 2.01 -14.33 13.81
C VAL A 50 2.32 -13.29 14.88
N ALA A 51 3.19 -12.35 14.53
CA ALA A 51 3.51 -11.18 15.33
C ALA A 51 3.59 -9.97 14.39
N GLY A 52 3.17 -8.79 14.85
CA GLY A 52 3.15 -7.57 14.02
C GLY A 52 1.78 -7.18 13.45
N LEU A 53 0.69 -7.89 13.79
CA LEU A 53 -0.62 -7.62 13.20
C LEU A 53 -1.13 -6.21 13.53
N GLN A 54 -0.94 -5.76 14.77
CA GLN A 54 -1.34 -4.41 15.18
C GLN A 54 -0.60 -3.35 14.38
N GLU A 55 0.72 -3.51 14.22
CA GLU A 55 1.56 -2.58 13.47
C GLU A 55 1.16 -2.51 11.99
N VAL A 56 0.80 -3.64 11.39
CA VAL A 56 0.27 -3.68 10.01
C VAL A 56 -1.06 -2.94 9.90
N VAL A 57 -1.99 -3.19 10.84
CA VAL A 57 -3.29 -2.51 10.88
C VAL A 57 -3.12 -1.00 11.07
N ASP A 58 -2.29 -0.59 12.02
CA ASP A 58 -2.01 0.84 12.28
C ASP A 58 -1.40 1.53 11.06
N HIS A 59 -0.48 0.85 10.36
CA HIS A 59 0.11 1.37 9.12
C HIS A 59 -0.93 1.51 8.00
N LEU A 60 -1.78 0.50 7.80
CA LEU A 60 -2.81 0.49 6.77
C LEU A 60 -3.87 1.58 7.01
N LEU A 61 -4.29 1.78 8.26
CA LEU A 61 -5.24 2.83 8.64
C LEU A 61 -4.63 4.24 8.55
N ALA A 62 -3.29 4.36 8.64
CA ALA A 62 -2.57 5.62 8.51
C ALA A 62 -2.07 5.91 7.08
N LEU A 63 -2.33 5.00 6.12
CA LEU A 63 -1.87 5.11 4.74
C LEU A 63 -2.38 6.40 4.07
N GLN A 64 -1.45 7.23 3.62
CA GLN A 64 -1.72 8.45 2.87
C GLN A 64 -0.49 8.87 2.05
N PHE A 65 -0.70 9.71 1.04
CA PHE A 65 0.38 10.37 0.30
C PHE A 65 0.47 11.83 0.73
N ASP A 66 1.63 12.24 1.24
CA ASP A 66 1.87 13.64 1.58
C ASP A 66 2.39 14.46 0.37
N ASP A 67 2.53 15.77 0.54
CA ASP A 67 3.00 16.65 -0.54
C ASP A 67 4.43 16.30 -1.01
N GLY A 68 5.26 15.76 -0.12
CA GLY A 68 6.60 15.27 -0.44
C GLY A 68 6.54 14.02 -1.33
N ASP A 69 5.68 13.06 -0.97
CA ASP A 69 5.43 11.85 -1.75
C ASP A 69 4.93 12.20 -3.15
N LEU A 70 3.94 13.11 -3.26
CA LEU A 70 3.37 13.55 -4.53
C LEU A 70 4.39 14.33 -5.39
N SER A 71 5.23 15.15 -4.75
CA SER A 71 6.33 15.84 -5.45
C SER A 71 7.35 14.86 -6.00
N TYR A 72 7.70 13.82 -5.24
CA TYR A 72 8.59 12.76 -5.71
C TYR A 72 7.99 12.01 -6.90
N LEU A 73 6.74 11.55 -6.81
CA LEU A 73 6.08 10.84 -7.91
C LEU A 73 5.94 11.69 -9.17
N ARG A 74 5.68 13.00 -9.02
CA ARG A 74 5.67 13.95 -10.15
C ARG A 74 7.04 14.03 -10.84
N SER A 75 8.13 13.98 -10.07
CA SER A 75 9.50 14.06 -10.60
C SER A 75 9.91 12.83 -11.43
N LEU A 76 9.19 11.71 -11.31
CA LEU A 76 9.45 10.50 -12.10
C LEU A 76 8.92 10.61 -13.53
N GLU A 77 8.04 11.57 -13.82
CA GLU A 77 7.43 11.77 -15.15
C GLU A 77 6.66 10.53 -15.68
N MET A 78 6.27 9.62 -14.77
CA MET A 78 5.56 8.37 -15.08
C MET A 78 4.04 8.47 -14.91
N PHE A 79 3.56 9.48 -14.18
CA PHE A 79 2.18 9.57 -13.69
C PHE A 79 1.49 10.83 -14.18
N THR A 80 0.19 10.73 -14.49
CA THR A 80 -0.59 11.90 -14.93
C THR A 80 -0.93 12.81 -13.74
N PRO A 81 -1.10 14.13 -13.95
CA PRO A 81 -1.53 15.04 -12.89
C PRO A 81 -2.82 14.61 -12.20
N GLU A 82 -3.79 14.09 -12.97
CA GLU A 82 -5.09 13.64 -12.46
C GLU A 82 -4.94 12.45 -11.50
N PHE A 83 -4.07 11.49 -11.85
CA PHE A 83 -3.77 10.35 -10.97
C PHE A 83 -3.07 10.80 -9.68
N LEU A 84 -2.13 11.74 -9.77
CA LEU A 84 -1.45 12.27 -8.58
C LEU A 84 -2.42 13.02 -7.65
N ASP A 85 -3.41 13.73 -8.21
CA ASP A 85 -4.46 14.37 -7.41
C ASP A 85 -5.37 13.32 -6.75
N HIS A 86 -5.67 12.20 -7.43
CA HIS A 86 -6.40 11.08 -6.83
C HIS A 86 -5.67 10.47 -5.63
N LEU A 87 -4.34 10.31 -5.70
CA LEU A 87 -3.53 9.77 -4.59
C LEU A 87 -3.60 10.63 -3.31
N ARG A 88 -3.80 11.95 -3.43
CA ARG A 88 -3.90 12.87 -2.27
C ARG A 88 -5.06 12.49 -1.35
N ASP A 89 -6.19 12.10 -1.95
CA ASP A 89 -7.42 11.77 -1.24
C ASP A 89 -7.56 10.28 -0.92
N LEU A 90 -6.64 9.45 -1.42
CA LEU A 90 -6.65 8.01 -1.20
C LEU A 90 -6.56 7.68 0.29
N ARG A 91 -7.52 6.90 0.79
CA ARG A 91 -7.53 6.35 2.14
C ARG A 91 -7.96 4.89 2.09
N PHE A 92 -7.48 4.09 3.03
CA PHE A 92 -7.90 2.69 3.12
C PHE A 92 -9.38 2.61 3.52
N THR A 93 -10.17 1.89 2.72
CA THR A 93 -11.62 1.66 2.92
C THR A 93 -11.99 0.17 2.93
N GLY A 94 -11.00 -0.72 2.90
CA GLY A 94 -11.23 -2.16 2.85
C GLY A 94 -11.58 -2.75 4.21
N ASP A 95 -12.01 -4.01 4.18
CA ASP A 95 -12.20 -4.85 5.37
C ASP A 95 -10.97 -5.76 5.56
N LEU A 96 -10.61 -6.05 6.82
CA LEU A 96 -9.46 -6.89 7.19
C LEU A 96 -9.83 -7.93 8.26
#